data_AF-A0A7C2ATX1-F1
#
_entry.id   AF-A0A7C2ATX1-F1
#
_cell.length_a   1.000
_cell.length_b   1.000
_cell.length_c   1.000
_cell.angle_alpha   90.00
_cell.angle_beta   90.00
_cell.angle_gamma   90.00
#
_symmetry.space_group_name_H-M   'P 1'
#
loop_
_entity.id
_entity.type
_entity.pdbx_description
1 polymer ?
#
loop_
_entity_poly.entity_id
_entity_poly.type
_entity_poly.pdbx_seq_one_letter_code
_entity_poly.pdbx_strand_id
1 'polypeptide(L)'
;MEELRDLVPPGFPINNSTEVKVENGTVWVKTRVDLNNWSFPSFEEVLSRSTHKKEMEEMSKELEINQRELDKATKDLEKTMKELEELEKESNKLKRELVNALVSFVILLFVFIVGRILQRSSFGEQ
;
A
#
# COMPACT_ATOMS: atom_id res chain seq x y z
N MET A 1 -36.77 -4.68 8.32
CA MET A 1 -36.86 -5.92 9.12
C MET A 1 -35.50 -6.63 9.18
N GLU A 2 -34.77 -6.76 8.07
CA GLU A 2 -33.39 -7.26 8.07
C GLU A 2 -32.43 -6.37 8.87
N GLU A 3 -32.46 -5.04 8.68
CA GLU A 3 -31.60 -4.11 9.45
C GLU A 3 -31.83 -4.14 10.98
N LEU A 4 -33.00 -4.59 11.44
CA LEU A 4 -33.29 -4.71 12.87
C LEU A 4 -32.71 -6.00 13.47
N ARG A 5 -32.49 -7.05 12.66
CA ARG A 5 -31.91 -8.32 13.13
C ARG A 5 -30.44 -8.17 13.51
N ASP A 6 -29.73 -7.24 12.87
CA ASP A 6 -28.32 -6.96 13.15
C ASP A 6 -28.14 -6.06 14.39
N LEU A 7 -29.18 -5.29 14.75
CA LEU A 7 -29.19 -4.39 15.91
C LEU A 7 -29.76 -5.04 17.17
N VAL A 8 -30.66 -6.01 17.01
CA VAL A 8 -31.38 -6.66 18.11
C VAL A 8 -30.69 -7.99 18.45
N PRO A 9 -30.43 -8.29 19.74
CA PRO A 9 -29.80 -9.55 20.13
C PRO A 9 -30.57 -10.78 19.60
N PRO A 10 -29.89 -11.79 19.04
CA PRO A 10 -30.52 -13.07 18.69
C PRO A 10 -31.27 -13.66 19.89
N GLY A 11 -32.48 -14.18 19.64
CA GLY A 11 -33.40 -14.70 20.66
C GLY A 11 -34.49 -13.72 21.09
N PHE A 12 -34.41 -12.44 20.71
CA PHE A 12 -35.52 -11.51 20.90
C PHE A 12 -36.59 -11.72 19.81
N PRO A 13 -37.88 -11.84 20.20
CA PRO A 13 -38.96 -11.93 19.23
C PRO A 13 -39.12 -10.59 18.51
N ILE A 14 -38.61 -10.52 17.29
CA ILE A 14 -38.82 -9.38 16.39
C ILE A 14 -40.16 -9.61 15.68
N ASN A 15 -41.16 -8.82 16.07
CA ASN A 15 -42.47 -8.79 15.45
C ASN A 15 -42.74 -7.39 14.87
N ASN A 16 -43.87 -7.25 14.20
CA ASN A 16 -44.33 -5.97 13.63
C ASN A 16 -44.58 -4.85 14.67
N SER A 17 -44.54 -5.17 15.97
CA SER A 17 -44.70 -4.22 17.09
C SER A 17 -43.37 -3.91 17.79
N THR A 18 -42.24 -4.32 17.21
CA THR A 18 -40.91 -4.07 17.77
C THR A 18 -40.44 -2.66 17.42
N GLU A 19 -40.32 -1.81 18.44
CA GLU A 19 -39.70 -0.49 18.35
C GLU A 19 -38.24 -0.62 18.77
N VAL A 20 -37.31 -0.19 17.92
CA VAL A 20 -35.88 -0.11 18.24
C VAL A 20 -35.46 1.35 18.24
N LYS A 21 -34.81 1.79 19.31
CA LYS A 21 -34.21 3.12 19.41
C LYS A 21 -32.72 2.97 19.72
N VAL A 22 -31.89 3.77 19.06
CA VAL A 22 -30.45 3.81 19.33
C VAL A 22 -30.13 5.17 19.94
N GLU A 23 -29.65 5.18 21.19
CA GLU A 23 -29.27 6.39 21.92
C GLU A 23 -27.85 6.21 22.49
N ASN A 24 -26.92 7.10 22.11
CA ASN A 24 -25.52 7.07 22.56
C ASN A 24 -24.83 5.69 22.40
N GLY A 25 -25.11 4.99 21.30
CA GLY A 25 -24.57 3.64 21.04
C GLY A 25 -25.24 2.52 21.83
N THR A 26 -26.26 2.83 22.65
CA THR A 26 -27.09 1.85 23.34
C THR A 26 -28.35 1.57 22.53
N VAL A 27 -28.61 0.29 22.25
CA VAL A 27 -29.80 -0.16 21.53
C VAL A 27 -30.91 -0.51 22.53
N TRP A 28 -31.98 0.28 22.51
CA TRP A 28 -33.21 0.04 23.27
C TRP A 28 -34.23 -0.67 22.38
N VAL A 29 -34.71 -1.83 22.82
CA VAL A 29 -35.69 -2.64 22.08
C VAL A 29 -36.95 -2.76 22.93
N LYS A 30 -38.07 -2.26 22.41
CA LYS A 30 -39.39 -2.40 23.02
C LYS A 30 -40.24 -3.27 22.11
N THR A 31 -40.51 -4.50 22.54
CA THR A 31 -41.35 -5.45 21.82
C THR A 31 -42.36 -6.06 22.77
N ARG A 32 -43.53 -6.43 22.26
CA ARG A 32 -44.47 -7.28 23.02
C ARG A 32 -43.95 -8.70 22.95
N VAL A 33 -43.52 -9.21 24.11
CA VAL A 33 -43.05 -10.59 24.24
C VAL A 33 -44.18 -11.46 24.78
N ASP A 34 -44.45 -12.57 24.09
CA ASP A 34 -45.22 -13.67 24.69
C ASP A 34 -44.27 -14.49 25.56
N LEU A 35 -44.46 -14.43 26.88
CA LEU A 35 -43.60 -15.13 27.84
C LEU A 35 -43.64 -16.66 27.66
N ASN A 36 -44.67 -17.21 27.01
CA ASN A 36 -44.77 -18.65 26.77
C ASN A 36 -43.85 -19.13 25.65
N ASN A 37 -43.41 -18.22 24.79
CA ASN A 37 -42.57 -18.51 23.62
C ASN A 37 -41.19 -17.82 23.72
N TRP A 38 -40.85 -17.28 24.89
CA TRP A 38 -39.58 -16.62 25.15
C TRP A 38 -38.66 -17.52 25.96
N SER A 39 -37.53 -17.89 25.38
CA SER A 39 -36.41 -18.49 26.11
C SER A 39 -35.28 -17.49 26.25
N PHE A 40 -34.65 -17.47 27.42
CA PHE A 40 -33.37 -16.79 27.58
C PHE A 40 -32.33 -17.46 26.66
N PRO A 41 -31.44 -16.68 26.02
CA PRO A 41 -30.31 -17.26 25.31
C PRO A 41 -29.48 -18.11 26.26
N SER A 42 -28.94 -19.22 25.78
CA SER A 42 -28.14 -20.11 26.61
C SER A 42 -26.84 -19.43 27.04
N PHE A 43 -26.24 -19.91 28.14
CA PHE A 43 -24.95 -19.40 28.60
C PHE A 43 -23.85 -19.56 27.52
N GLU A 44 -23.91 -20.63 26.71
CA GLU A 44 -23.01 -20.85 25.56
C GLU A 44 -23.21 -19.83 24.44
N GLU A 45 -24.44 -19.38 24.19
CA GLU A 45 -24.72 -18.30 23.22
C GLU A 45 -24.16 -16.95 23.69
N VAL A 46 -24.15 -16.70 25.00
CA VAL A 46 -23.57 -15.48 25.57
C VAL A 46 -22.03 -15.52 25.51
N LEU A 47 -21.43 -16.66 25.88
CA LEU A 47 -19.98 -16.86 25.81
C LEU A 47 -19.44 -16.75 24.38
N SER A 48 -20.08 -17.40 23.41
CA SER A 48 -19.64 -17.35 22.00
C SER A 48 -19.65 -15.93 21.42
N ARG A 49 -20.54 -15.04 21.88
CA ARG A 49 -20.50 -13.62 21.50
C ARG A 49 -19.34 -12.87 22.11
N SER A 50 -19.01 -13.17 23.37
CA SER A 50 -17.86 -12.54 24.03
C SER A 50 -16.53 -12.91 23.35
N THR A 51 -16.40 -14.16 22.88
CA THR A 51 -15.23 -14.61 22.14
C THR A 51 -15.21 -14.00 20.75
N HIS A 52 -16.33 -14.00 20.03
CA HIS A 52 -16.45 -13.38 18.70
C HIS A 52 -16.16 -11.87 18.72
N LYS A 53 -16.61 -11.14 19.76
CA LYS A 53 -16.31 -9.72 19.92
C LYS A 53 -14.81 -9.49 20.13
N LYS A 54 -14.16 -10.35 20.92
CA LYS A 54 -12.72 -10.29 21.16
C LYS A 54 -11.93 -10.58 19.89
N GLU A 55 -12.33 -11.60 19.13
CA GLU A 55 -11.74 -11.95 17.83
C GLU A 55 -11.89 -10.81 16.81
N MET A 56 -13.06 -10.16 16.75
CA MET A 56 -13.27 -8.97 15.90
C MET A 56 -12.39 -7.79 16.30
N GLU A 57 -12.19 -7.55 17.60
CA GLU A 57 -11.29 -6.48 18.07
C GLU A 57 -9.83 -6.79 17.74
N GLU A 58 -9.43 -8.07 17.86
CA GLU A 58 -8.09 -8.54 17.51
C GLU A 58 -7.83 -8.43 16.00
N MET A 59 -8.75 -8.89 15.16
CA MET A 59 -8.67 -8.71 13.70
C MET A 59 -8.64 -7.22 13.32
N SER A 60 -9.40 -6.36 13.99
CA SER A 60 -9.36 -4.92 13.73
C SER A 60 -7.98 -4.32 14.06
N LYS A 61 -7.31 -4.78 15.11
CA LYS A 61 -5.95 -4.34 15.47
C LYS A 61 -4.92 -4.84 14.47
N GLU A 62 -5.02 -6.10 14.06
CA GLU A 62 -4.14 -6.67 13.02
C GLU A 62 -4.30 -5.92 11.69
N LEU A 63 -5.53 -5.56 11.32
CA LEU A 63 -5.80 -4.79 10.10
C LEU A 63 -5.16 -3.40 10.17
N GLU A 64 -5.23 -2.72 11.32
CA GLU A 64 -4.57 -1.43 11.52
C GLU A 64 -3.03 -1.54 11.44
N ILE A 65 -2.45 -2.61 12.01
CA ILE A 65 -1.01 -2.88 11.93
C ILE A 65 -0.60 -3.11 10.47
N ASN A 66 -1.30 -4.01 9.77
CA ASN A 66 -1.02 -4.32 8.37
C ASN A 66 -1.12 -3.08 7.48
N GLN A 67 -2.08 -2.19 7.76
CA GLN A 67 -2.22 -0.94 7.02
C GLN A 67 -1.04 0.00 7.24
N ARG A 68 -0.55 0.11 8.48
CA ARG A 68 0.66 0.90 8.79
C ARG A 68 1.91 0.30 8.13
N GLU A 69 2.03 -1.01 8.08
CA GLU A 69 3.15 -1.68 7.41
C GLU A 69 3.10 -1.46 5.90
N LEU A 70 1.91 -1.51 5.29
CA LEU A 70 1.71 -1.20 3.88
C LEU A 70 2.08 0.26 3.55
N ASP A 71 1.66 1.21 4.40
CA ASP A 71 2.03 2.62 4.26
C ASP A 71 3.54 2.86 4.39
N LYS A 72 4.22 2.08 5.23
CA LYS A 72 5.68 2.13 5.35
C LYS A 72 6.34 1.55 4.10
N ALA A 73 5.90 0.37 3.65
CA ALA A 73 6.44 -0.28 2.47
C ALA A 73 6.27 0.57 1.20
N THR A 74 5.13 1.26 1.05
CA THR A 74 4.89 2.18 -0.07
C THR A 74 5.81 3.39 -0.04
N LYS A 75 6.09 3.97 1.14
CA LYS A 75 7.07 5.06 1.29
C LYS A 75 8.49 4.61 0.97
N ASP A 76 8.90 3.43 1.45
CA ASP A 76 10.21 2.86 1.15
C ASP A 76 10.34 2.56 -0.35
N LEU A 77 9.27 2.09 -1.00
CA LEU A 77 9.22 1.90 -2.45
C LEU A 77 9.35 3.23 -3.20
N GLU A 78 8.64 4.28 -2.80
CA GLU A 78 8.75 5.61 -3.42
C GLU A 78 10.19 6.16 -3.29
N LYS A 79 10.82 5.95 -2.13
CA LYS A 79 12.21 6.37 -1.91
C LYS A 79 13.17 5.63 -2.84
N THR A 80 13.05 4.31 -2.93
CA THR A 80 13.91 3.50 -3.82
C THR A 80 13.69 3.85 -5.30
N MET A 81 12.47 4.19 -5.71
CA MET A 81 12.20 4.70 -7.06
C MET A 81 12.91 6.03 -7.35
N LYS A 82 12.93 6.97 -6.40
CA LYS A 82 13.66 8.24 -6.55
C LYS A 82 15.17 8.03 -6.66
N GLU A 83 15.72 7.16 -5.81
CA GLU A 83 17.15 6.79 -5.87
C GLU A 83 17.49 6.15 -7.23
N LEU A 84 16.60 5.32 -7.78
CA LEU A 84 16.79 4.67 -9.08
C LEU A 84 16.73 5.67 -10.25
N GLU A 85 15.83 6.66 -10.18
CA GLU A 85 15.76 7.76 -11.17
C GLU A 85 17.02 8.65 -11.13
N GLU A 86 17.56 8.91 -9.94
CA GLU A 86 18.81 9.66 -9.77
C GLU A 86 20.00 8.90 -10.37
N LEU A 87 20.09 7.60 -10.10
CA LEU A 87 21.14 6.73 -10.64
C LEU A 87 21.03 6.60 -12.17
N GLU A 88 19.83 6.59 -12.73
CA GLU A 88 19.61 6.63 -14.18
C GLU A 88 20.13 7.95 -14.80
N LYS A 89 19.87 9.09 -14.14
CA LYS A 89 20.40 10.40 -14.58
C LYS A 89 21.93 10.42 -14.55
N GLU A 90 22.55 9.89 -13.50
CA GLU A 90 24.00 9.78 -13.39
C GLU A 90 24.59 8.87 -14.47
N SER A 91 23.98 7.70 -14.72
CA SER A 91 24.38 6.78 -15.78
C SER A 91 24.33 7.45 -17.16
N ASN A 92 23.26 8.21 -17.44
CA ASN A 92 23.11 8.93 -18.70
C ASN A 92 24.12 10.07 -18.84
N LYS A 93 24.48 10.75 -17.75
CA LYS A 93 25.54 11.76 -17.74
C LYS A 93 26.90 11.14 -18.07
N LEU A 94 27.27 10.05 -17.40
CA LEU A 94 28.52 9.32 -17.64
C LEU A 94 28.62 8.79 -19.06
N LYS A 95 27.53 8.23 -19.61
CA LYS A 95 27.47 7.81 -21.02
C LYS A 95 27.78 8.97 -21.97
N ARG A 96 27.22 10.15 -21.70
CA ARG A 96 27.44 11.34 -22.53
C ARG A 96 28.88 11.85 -22.44
N GLU A 97 29.47 11.84 -21.24
CA GLU A 97 30.88 12.18 -21.03
C GLU A 97 31.81 11.18 -21.74
N LEU A 98 31.51 9.89 -21.68
CA LEU A 98 32.27 8.84 -22.39
C LEU A 98 32.22 9.03 -23.91
N VAL A 99 31.04 9.31 -24.47
CA VAL A 99 30.88 9.60 -25.90
C VAL A 99 31.69 10.82 -26.30
N ASN A 100 31.63 11.91 -25.52
CA ASN A 100 32.41 13.11 -25.78
C ASN A 100 33.92 12.85 -25.72
N ALA A 101 34.38 12.05 -24.75
CA ALA A 101 35.79 11.67 -24.63
C ALA A 101 36.25 10.84 -25.84
N LEU A 102 35.44 9.88 -26.29
CA LEU A 102 35.72 9.09 -27.49
C LEU A 102 35.80 9.95 -28.75
N VAL A 103 34.86 10.88 -28.93
CA VAL A 103 34.88 11.81 -30.08
C VAL A 103 36.15 12.67 -30.05
N SER A 104 36.50 13.23 -28.89
CA SER A 104 37.74 14.00 -28.72
C SER A 104 38.99 13.17 -29.05
N PHE A 105 39.05 11.93 -28.56
CA PHE A 105 40.15 11.02 -28.84
C PHE A 105 40.29 10.69 -30.33
N VAL A 106 39.18 10.44 -31.03
CA VAL A 106 39.18 10.19 -32.48
C VAL A 106 39.67 11.42 -33.25
N ILE A 107 39.26 12.62 -32.86
CA ILE A 107 39.74 13.87 -33.47
C ILE A 107 41.25 14.02 -33.26
N LEU A 108 41.76 13.78 -32.05
CA LEU A 108 43.20 13.84 -31.76
C LEU A 108 44.01 12.83 -32.59
N LEU A 109 43.51 11.59 -32.72
CA LEU A 109 44.13 10.59 -33.59
C LEU A 109 44.16 11.05 -35.04
N PHE A 110 43.08 11.63 -35.54
CA PHE A 110 43.01 12.14 -36.91
C PHE A 110 44.05 13.25 -37.14
N VAL A 111 44.12 14.23 -36.23
CA VAL A 111 45.11 15.32 -36.29
C VAL A 111 46.54 14.77 -36.24
N PHE A 112 46.80 13.77 -35.39
CA PHE A 112 48.12 13.13 -35.28
C PHE A 112 48.52 12.39 -36.56
N ILE A 113 47.60 11.63 -37.17
CA ILE A 113 47.84 10.90 -38.42
C ILE A 113 48.12 11.89 -39.56
N VAL A 114 47.28 12.92 -39.72
CA VAL A 114 47.45 13.94 -40.75
C VAL A 114 48.77 14.69 -40.56
N GLY A 115 49.11 15.09 -39.34
CA GLY A 115 50.38 15.75 -39.02
C GLY A 115 51.60 14.89 -39.36
N ARG A 116 51.56 13.59 -39.07
CA ARG A 116 52.62 12.63 -39.44
C ARG A 116 52.78 12.46 -40.95
N ILE A 117 51.68 12.50 -41.72
CA ILE A 117 51.70 12.41 -43.18
C ILE A 117 52.35 13.67 -43.78
N LEU A 118 51.95 14.86 -43.33
CA LEU A 118 52.53 16.14 -43.76
C LEU A 118 54.02 16.28 -43.43
N GLN A 119 54.46 15.83 -42.26
CA GLN A 119 55.90 15.82 -41.93
C GLN A 119 56.71 14.91 -42.85
N ARG A 120 56.16 13.77 -43.27
CA ARG A 120 56.85 12.85 -44.20
C ARG A 120 56.94 13.41 -45.62
N SER A 121 55.91 14.11 -46.11
CA SER A 121 55.97 14.72 -47.45
C SER A 121 56.99 15.87 -47.52
N SER A 122 57.15 16.64 -46.43
CA SER A 122 58.13 17.73 -46.36
C SER A 122 59.59 17.28 -46.33
N PHE A 123 59.87 16.02 -45.97
CA PHE A 123 61.23 15.48 -45.86
C PHE A 123 61.68 14.68 -47.10
N GLY A 124 60.79 14.48 -48.07
CA GLY A 124 61.08 13.70 -49.29
C GLY A 124 61.58 14.51 -50.49
N GLU A 125 61.82 15.82 -50.33
CA GLU A 125 62.26 16.73 -51.41
C GLU A 125 63.72 17.22 -51.28
N GLN A 126 64.57 16.53 -50.51
CA GLN A 126 66.03 16.79 -50.50
C GLN A 126 66.83 15.67 -51.14
#